data_AF-A0A097AP61-F1
#
_entry.id   AF-A0A097AP61-F1
#
_cell.length_a   1.000
_cell.length_b   1.000
_cell.length_c   1.000
_cell.angle_alpha   90.00
_cell.angle_beta   90.00
_cell.angle_gamma   90.00
#
_symmetry.space_group_name_H-M   'P 1'
#
loop_
_entity.id
_entity.type
_entity.pdbx_description
1 polymer ?
#
loop_
_entity_poly.entity_id
_entity_poly.type
_entity_poly.pdbx_seq_one_letter_code
_entity_poly.pdbx_strand_id
1 'polypeptide(L)'
;MNQNLIETIVFLVAFVALVTGFIFLFSSKTSNLPIVKTFKESATIRVTASGVSILLAWISPWISLKVSLFILSFVLLISIFPIRKGLSSSLSIVLLVLFIMVITVPILGMGLFFTNVKTKTIKDNGTKIDIPGIHINIPPITIPNSSNYDLRPHENFLPDKSISVKDIDSISIKVSSEIELELVEGDTLSYPSRLIETGDNKVLHLEEFSPIKNSTYVIKLGTSLAKNLDIDCTSVKIIGSGNIKDIHINSVGTTINADIVSENNIYINTVGFDLNGKLKGKNLNLNTTGSNIKGELDFDKIILDATGVNINIKSKFNNFNINATSLNGTLEILNTPDETGEFYIDATGGSLKIINKSKAPIDIKNSGIIKLIRE
;
A
#
# COMPACT_ATOMS: atom_id res chain seq x y z
N MET A 1 8.64 10.96 -9.11
CA MET A 1 7.31 11.52 -8.80
C MET A 1 6.59 12.19 -9.98
N ASN A 2 7.25 12.62 -11.07
CA ASN A 2 6.57 13.34 -12.16
C ASN A 2 5.85 12.47 -13.22
N GLN A 3 6.15 11.17 -13.33
CA GLN A 3 5.53 10.31 -14.35
C GLN A 3 4.02 10.09 -14.12
N ASN A 4 3.59 9.85 -12.87
CA ASN A 4 2.18 9.58 -12.57
C ASN A 4 1.27 10.80 -12.79
N LEU A 5 1.80 12.01 -12.59
CA LEU A 5 1.04 13.25 -12.81
C LEU A 5 0.85 13.50 -14.31
N ILE A 6 1.89 13.31 -15.11
CA ILE A 6 1.82 13.44 -16.58
C ILE A 6 0.86 12.39 -17.16
N GLU A 7 0.94 11.13 -16.70
CA GLU A 7 0.02 10.08 -17.14
C GLU A 7 -1.43 10.36 -16.77
N THR A 8 -1.68 10.89 -15.57
CA THR A 8 -3.03 11.27 -15.12
C THR A 8 -3.58 12.45 -15.91
N ILE A 9 -2.75 13.47 -16.19
CA ILE A 9 -3.13 14.62 -17.00
C ILE A 9 -3.42 14.19 -18.45
N VAL A 10 -2.57 13.35 -19.04
CA VAL A 10 -2.76 12.83 -20.40
C VAL A 10 -4.03 11.98 -20.48
N PHE A 11 -4.31 11.15 -19.46
CA PHE A 11 -5.56 10.40 -19.37
C PHE A 11 -6.78 11.32 -19.27
N LEU A 12 -6.74 12.35 -18.42
CA LEU A 12 -7.84 13.30 -18.26
C LEU A 12 -8.10 14.08 -19.55
N VAL A 13 -7.04 14.54 -20.24
CA VAL A 13 -7.15 15.24 -21.53
C VAL A 13 -7.70 14.31 -22.62
N ALA A 14 -7.25 13.05 -22.68
CA ALA A 14 -7.79 12.06 -23.61
C ALA A 14 -9.25 11.72 -23.33
N PHE A 15 -9.62 11.63 -22.05
CA PHE A 15 -11.00 11.39 -21.61
C PHE A 15 -11.92 12.57 -21.96
N VAL A 16 -11.49 13.80 -21.69
CA VAL A 16 -12.24 15.01 -22.07
C VAL A 16 -12.36 15.12 -23.60
N ALA A 17 -11.32 14.81 -24.36
CA ALA A 17 -11.37 14.78 -25.82
C ALA A 17 -12.34 13.71 -26.34
N LEU A 18 -12.39 12.52 -25.71
CA LEU A 18 -13.35 11.47 -26.03
C LEU A 18 -14.78 11.87 -25.69
N VAL A 19 -15.04 12.47 -24.52
CA VAL A 19 -16.37 12.95 -24.12
C VAL A 19 -16.82 14.09 -25.02
N THR A 20 -15.94 15.01 -25.38
CA THR A 20 -16.25 16.12 -26.30
C THR A 20 -16.50 15.62 -27.72
N GLY A 21 -15.68 14.67 -28.20
CA GLY A 21 -15.89 13.99 -29.47
C GLY A 21 -17.18 13.17 -29.51
N PHE A 22 -17.55 12.56 -28.38
CA PHE A 22 -18.82 11.85 -28.19
C PHE A 22 -20.02 12.81 -28.23
N ILE A 23 -19.97 13.93 -27.51
CA ILE A 23 -21.02 14.97 -27.57
C ILE A 23 -21.15 15.51 -28.99
N PHE A 24 -20.03 15.73 -29.70
CA PHE A 24 -20.05 16.17 -31.09
C PHE A 24 -20.62 15.12 -32.04
N LEU A 25 -20.29 13.84 -31.84
CA LEU A 25 -20.80 12.71 -32.63
C LEU A 25 -22.27 12.41 -32.35
N PHE A 26 -22.81 12.67 -31.16
CA PHE A 26 -24.20 12.34 -30.81
C PHE A 26 -25.15 13.55 -30.73
N SER A 27 -24.61 14.77 -30.77
CA SER A 27 -25.41 15.98 -30.95
C SER A 27 -26.04 15.98 -32.34
N SER A 28 -27.37 16.03 -32.38
CA SER A 28 -28.16 16.04 -33.61
C SER A 28 -28.06 17.36 -34.38
N LYS A 29 -27.53 18.42 -33.76
CA LYS A 29 -27.55 19.79 -34.31
C LYS A 29 -26.25 20.27 -34.95
N THR A 30 -25.11 19.61 -34.76
CA THR A 30 -23.79 20.27 -34.98
C THR A 30 -22.84 19.61 -35.98
N SER A 31 -23.20 18.52 -36.66
CA SER A 31 -22.26 17.83 -37.56
C SER A 31 -22.86 17.55 -38.94
N ASN A 32 -22.83 18.53 -39.85
CA ASN A 32 -23.22 18.39 -41.27
C ASN A 32 -22.11 17.74 -42.13
N LEU A 33 -21.09 17.16 -41.51
CA LEU A 33 -20.01 16.49 -42.23
C LEU A 33 -20.52 15.15 -42.80
N PRO A 34 -20.35 14.87 -44.11
CA PRO A 34 -20.83 13.66 -44.77
C PRO A 34 -20.37 12.37 -44.07
N ILE A 35 -19.13 12.36 -43.58
CA ILE A 35 -18.51 11.23 -42.87
C ILE A 35 -19.25 10.91 -41.56
N VAL A 36 -19.68 11.94 -40.82
CA VAL A 36 -20.39 11.76 -39.55
C VAL A 36 -21.81 11.24 -39.78
N LYS A 37 -22.44 11.64 -40.88
CA LYS A 37 -23.77 11.14 -41.28
C LYS A 37 -23.71 9.66 -41.67
N THR A 38 -22.75 9.27 -42.50
CA THR A 38 -22.52 7.87 -42.88
C THR A 38 -22.18 6.99 -41.66
N PHE A 39 -21.41 7.53 -40.70
CA PHE A 39 -21.08 6.83 -39.45
C PHE A 39 -22.30 6.63 -38.53
N LYS A 40 -23.20 7.63 -38.44
CA LYS A 40 -24.45 7.54 -37.67
C LYS A 40 -25.43 6.52 -38.26
N GLU A 41 -25.54 6.48 -39.58
CA GLU A 41 -26.53 5.68 -40.29
C GLU A 41 -26.08 4.22 -40.50
N SER A 42 -24.76 3.96 -40.59
CA SER A 42 -24.24 2.61 -40.83
C SER A 42 -23.93 1.85 -39.52
N ALA A 43 -24.68 0.78 -39.27
CA ALA A 43 -24.37 -0.18 -38.21
C ALA A 43 -23.03 -0.91 -38.48
N THR A 44 -22.76 -1.26 -39.74
CA THR A 44 -21.57 -2.01 -40.15
C THR A 44 -20.29 -1.24 -39.85
N ILE A 45 -20.24 0.07 -40.12
CA ILE A 45 -19.06 0.90 -39.85
C ILE A 45 -18.76 0.95 -38.34
N ARG A 46 -19.81 0.99 -37.50
CA ARG A 46 -19.67 1.06 -36.04
C ARG A 46 -19.20 -0.26 -35.43
N VAL A 47 -19.67 -1.40 -35.96
CA VAL A 47 -19.15 -2.73 -35.60
C VAL A 47 -17.67 -2.85 -35.98
N THR A 48 -17.30 -2.45 -37.20
CA THR A 48 -15.90 -2.51 -37.65
C THR A 48 -14.99 -1.61 -36.78
N ALA A 49 -15.41 -0.39 -36.49
CA ALA A 49 -14.66 0.53 -35.62
C ALA A 49 -14.53 0.01 -34.18
N SER A 50 -15.58 -0.63 -33.65
CA SER A 50 -15.58 -1.30 -32.34
C SER A 50 -14.57 -2.46 -32.31
N GLY A 51 -14.56 -3.31 -33.34
CA GLY A 51 -13.60 -4.42 -33.47
C GLY A 51 -12.15 -3.95 -33.58
N VAL A 52 -11.89 -2.91 -34.39
CA VAL A 52 -10.54 -2.30 -34.51
C VAL A 52 -10.07 -1.72 -33.17
N SER A 53 -10.97 -1.12 -32.40
CA SER A 53 -10.63 -0.57 -31.08
C SER A 53 -10.22 -1.66 -30.08
N ILE A 54 -10.86 -2.84 -30.12
CA ILE A 54 -10.48 -3.99 -29.28
C ILE A 54 -9.10 -4.52 -29.68
N LEU A 55 -8.85 -4.64 -30.99
CA LEU A 55 -7.55 -5.10 -31.50
C LEU A 55 -6.41 -4.14 -31.10
N LEU A 56 -6.65 -2.83 -31.19
CA LEU A 56 -5.69 -1.82 -30.74
C LEU A 56 -5.49 -1.83 -29.22
N ALA A 57 -6.55 -2.07 -28.43
CA ALA A 57 -6.43 -2.24 -26.99
C ALA A 57 -5.59 -3.47 -26.63
N TRP A 58 -5.70 -4.55 -27.40
CA TRP A 58 -4.95 -5.78 -27.17
C TRP A 58 -3.44 -5.59 -27.37
N ILE A 59 -3.05 -4.82 -28.39
CA ILE A 59 -1.65 -4.61 -28.79
C ILE A 59 -1.00 -3.44 -28.02
N SER A 60 -1.80 -2.56 -27.42
CA SER A 60 -1.27 -1.39 -26.69
C SER A 60 -0.44 -1.81 -25.46
N PRO A 61 0.70 -1.17 -25.18
CA PRO A 61 1.48 -1.43 -23.96
C PRO A 61 0.97 -0.65 -22.74
N TRP A 62 0.17 0.40 -22.91
CA TRP A 62 -0.23 1.31 -21.84
C TRP A 62 -1.62 1.02 -21.27
N ILE A 63 -1.71 0.75 -19.96
CA ILE A 63 -2.96 0.40 -19.25
C ILE A 63 -4.07 1.43 -19.50
N SER A 64 -3.75 2.73 -19.39
CA SER A 64 -4.74 3.80 -19.52
C SER A 64 -5.34 3.88 -20.92
N LEU A 65 -4.53 3.59 -21.95
CA LEU A 65 -4.98 3.54 -23.34
C LEU A 65 -5.85 2.31 -23.61
N LYS A 66 -5.53 1.16 -22.98
CA LYS A 66 -6.38 -0.04 -23.07
C LYS A 66 -7.78 0.23 -22.52
N VAL A 67 -7.87 0.77 -21.31
CA VAL A 67 -9.16 1.05 -20.65
C VAL A 67 -9.99 2.01 -21.51
N SER A 68 -9.37 3.06 -22.03
CA SER A 68 -10.02 4.04 -22.91
C SER A 68 -10.56 3.42 -24.21
N LEU A 69 -9.76 2.58 -24.88
CA LEU A 69 -10.17 1.91 -26.12
C LEU A 69 -11.26 0.85 -25.90
N PHE A 70 -11.24 0.17 -24.75
CA PHE A 70 -12.31 -0.76 -24.37
C PHE A 70 -13.64 -0.04 -24.15
N ILE A 71 -13.63 1.10 -23.43
CA ILE A 71 -14.82 1.94 -23.23
C ILE A 71 -15.35 2.43 -24.58
N LEU A 72 -14.48 2.93 -25.45
CA LEU A 72 -14.84 3.42 -26.78
C LEU A 72 -15.48 2.32 -27.64
N SER A 73 -14.86 1.13 -27.66
CA SER A 73 -15.38 -0.02 -28.41
C SER A 73 -16.79 -0.40 -27.97
N PHE A 74 -17.03 -0.40 -26.66
CA PHE A 74 -18.31 -0.79 -26.09
C PHE A 74 -19.42 0.22 -26.38
N VAL A 75 -19.10 1.51 -26.26
CA VAL A 75 -20.02 2.61 -26.59
C VAL A 75 -20.43 2.55 -28.06
N LEU A 76 -19.50 2.27 -28.97
CA LEU A 76 -19.79 2.09 -30.40
C LEU A 76 -20.74 0.92 -30.64
N LEU A 77 -20.55 -0.18 -29.92
CA LEU A 77 -21.36 -1.40 -30.05
C LEU A 77 -22.78 -1.19 -29.51
N ILE A 78 -22.94 -0.49 -28.38
CA ILE A 78 -24.25 -0.09 -27.84
C ILE A 78 -25.00 0.82 -28.81
N SER A 79 -24.30 1.72 -29.50
CA SER A 79 -24.94 2.70 -30.39
C SER A 79 -25.68 2.07 -31.58
N ILE A 80 -25.42 0.80 -31.90
CA ILE A 80 -26.09 0.04 -32.97
C ILE A 80 -27.56 -0.19 -32.63
N PHE A 81 -27.90 -0.32 -31.34
CA PHE A 81 -29.26 -0.57 -30.92
C PHE A 81 -30.08 0.73 -31.00
N PRO A 82 -31.14 0.78 -31.82
CA PRO A 82 -32.01 1.95 -31.85
C PRO A 82 -32.73 2.05 -30.52
N ILE A 83 -32.32 3.00 -29.67
CA ILE A 83 -33.06 3.35 -28.45
C ILE A 83 -34.34 4.07 -28.91
N ARG A 84 -35.32 3.30 -29.40
CA ARG A 84 -36.67 3.81 -29.63
C ARG A 84 -37.24 4.17 -28.27
N LYS A 85 -37.68 5.42 -28.13
CA LYS A 85 -38.49 5.89 -26.98
C LYS A 85 -39.73 5.00 -26.89
N GLY A 86 -39.70 3.99 -26.02
CA GLY A 86 -40.76 3.00 -25.88
C GLY A 86 -40.32 1.53 -25.73
N LEU A 87 -39.04 1.21 -25.53
CA LEU A 87 -38.64 -0.16 -25.19
C LEU A 87 -38.95 -0.50 -23.72
N SER A 88 -39.51 -1.69 -23.52
CA SER A 88 -39.87 -2.25 -22.22
C SER A 88 -38.67 -2.27 -21.26
N SER A 89 -38.95 -2.05 -19.98
CA SER A 89 -37.99 -1.98 -18.87
C SER A 89 -36.94 -3.11 -18.86
N SER A 90 -37.25 -4.27 -19.43
CA SER A 90 -36.36 -5.43 -19.51
C SER A 90 -35.12 -5.23 -20.39
N LEU A 91 -35.20 -4.55 -21.55
CA LEU A 91 -34.04 -4.43 -22.45
C LEU A 91 -33.01 -3.42 -21.93
N SER A 92 -33.48 -2.35 -21.27
CA SER A 92 -32.63 -1.36 -20.61
C SER A 92 -31.89 -1.96 -19.42
N ILE A 93 -32.53 -2.86 -18.68
CA ILE A 93 -31.90 -3.63 -17.58
C ILE A 93 -30.84 -4.58 -18.15
N VAL A 94 -31.11 -5.27 -19.26
CA VAL A 94 -30.12 -6.13 -19.92
C VAL A 94 -28.90 -5.34 -20.38
N LEU A 95 -29.09 -4.15 -20.97
CA LEU A 95 -27.98 -3.26 -21.35
C LEU A 95 -27.18 -2.75 -20.15
N LEU A 96 -27.84 -2.41 -19.04
CA LEU A 96 -27.19 -2.02 -17.79
C LEU A 96 -26.37 -3.18 -17.19
N VAL A 97 -26.93 -4.39 -17.17
CA VAL A 97 -26.26 -5.61 -16.69
C VAL A 97 -25.07 -5.95 -17.59
N LEU A 98 -25.18 -5.75 -18.90
CA LEU A 98 -24.09 -5.97 -19.84
C LEU A 98 -23.00 -4.89 -19.68
N PHE A 99 -23.36 -3.65 -19.36
CA PHE A 99 -22.42 -2.57 -19.00
C PHE A 99 -21.66 -2.88 -17.71
N ILE A 100 -22.36 -3.39 -16.70
CA ILE A 100 -21.75 -3.84 -15.42
C ILE A 100 -20.86 -5.07 -15.65
N MET A 101 -21.26 -6.03 -16.48
CA MET A 101 -20.42 -7.18 -16.86
C MET A 101 -19.15 -6.74 -17.59
N VAL A 102 -19.25 -5.80 -18.53
CA VAL A 102 -18.07 -5.33 -19.30
C VAL A 102 -17.11 -4.51 -18.45
N ILE A 103 -17.57 -3.86 -17.38
CA ILE A 103 -16.69 -3.21 -16.40
C ILE A 103 -16.09 -4.24 -15.43
N THR A 104 -16.87 -5.23 -14.99
CA THR A 104 -16.42 -6.21 -13.99
C THR A 104 -15.52 -7.30 -14.57
N VAL A 105 -15.68 -7.70 -15.84
CA VAL A 105 -14.87 -8.76 -16.47
C VAL A 105 -13.38 -8.37 -16.64
N PRO A 106 -13.00 -7.14 -17.02
CA PRO A 106 -11.61 -6.70 -16.99
C PRO A 106 -11.04 -6.58 -15.58
N ILE A 107 -11.86 -6.16 -14.60
CA ILE A 107 -11.46 -5.99 -13.19
C ILE A 107 -11.25 -7.36 -12.52
N LEU A 108 -12.14 -8.33 -12.77
CA LEU A 108 -12.04 -9.72 -12.30
C LEU A 108 -11.00 -10.53 -13.10
N GLY A 109 -10.87 -10.26 -14.39
CA GLY A 109 -9.80 -10.81 -15.24
C GLY A 109 -8.42 -10.38 -14.76
N MET A 110 -8.26 -9.12 -14.32
CA MET A 110 -7.06 -8.67 -13.61
C MET A 110 -6.78 -9.52 -12.36
N GLY A 111 -7.80 -9.90 -11.58
CA GLY A 111 -7.63 -10.79 -10.44
C GLY A 111 -7.13 -12.20 -10.80
N LEU A 112 -7.53 -12.75 -11.95
CA LEU A 112 -7.15 -14.11 -12.36
C LEU A 112 -5.83 -14.19 -13.13
N PHE A 113 -5.39 -13.11 -13.79
CA PHE A 113 -4.08 -13.07 -14.45
C PHE A 113 -2.90 -12.92 -13.48
N PHE A 114 -3.13 -12.46 -12.24
CA PHE A 114 -2.09 -12.35 -11.22
C PHE A 114 -2.01 -13.54 -10.24
N THR A 115 -2.98 -14.46 -10.24
CA THR A 115 -3.01 -15.54 -9.22
C THR A 115 -2.66 -16.95 -9.74
N ASN A 116 -2.27 -17.11 -11.01
CA ASN A 116 -1.84 -18.42 -11.53
C ASN A 116 -0.54 -18.40 -12.34
N VAL A 117 0.37 -17.48 -12.04
CA VAL A 117 1.78 -17.70 -12.38
C VAL A 117 2.45 -18.36 -11.17
N LYS A 118 2.32 -19.69 -11.09
CA LYS A 118 3.37 -20.49 -10.45
C LYS A 118 4.61 -20.32 -11.31
N THR A 119 5.49 -19.39 -10.95
CA THR A 119 6.84 -19.33 -11.48
C THR A 119 7.58 -20.57 -11.00
N LYS A 120 7.49 -21.64 -11.79
CA LYS A 120 8.42 -22.75 -11.67
C LYS A 120 9.73 -22.24 -12.27
N THR A 121 10.68 -21.91 -11.41
CA THR A 121 12.05 -21.56 -11.78
C THR A 121 12.62 -22.71 -12.63
N ILE A 122 12.90 -22.46 -13.90
CA ILE A 122 13.61 -23.39 -14.78
C ILE A 122 14.86 -22.66 -15.28
N LYS A 123 16.01 -23.22 -14.90
CA LYS A 123 17.34 -22.86 -15.40
C LYS A 123 17.44 -23.18 -16.89
N ASP A 124 18.15 -22.32 -17.63
CA ASP A 124 18.85 -22.55 -18.90
C ASP A 124 18.26 -23.58 -19.86
N ASN A 125 17.45 -23.10 -20.82
CA ASN A 125 17.62 -23.25 -22.26
C ASN A 125 16.27 -23.04 -22.97
N GLY A 126 16.29 -22.24 -24.05
CA GLY A 126 15.12 -21.64 -24.68
C GLY A 126 13.98 -22.61 -25.03
N THR A 127 12.75 -22.13 -24.87
CA THR A 127 11.53 -22.84 -25.25
C THR A 127 11.26 -22.70 -26.75
N LYS A 128 11.23 -23.83 -27.46
CA LYS A 128 10.51 -23.94 -28.74
C LYS A 128 9.06 -24.28 -28.45
N ILE A 129 8.15 -23.44 -28.92
CA ILE A 129 6.70 -23.73 -28.93
C ILE A 129 6.38 -24.13 -30.37
N ASP A 130 6.10 -25.42 -30.61
CA ASP A 130 5.67 -25.91 -31.92
C ASP A 130 4.14 -25.92 -32.00
N ILE A 131 3.60 -25.07 -32.88
CA ILE A 131 2.20 -25.08 -33.31
C ILE A 131 2.21 -25.38 -34.81
N PRO A 132 1.36 -26.29 -35.35
CA PRO A 132 1.40 -26.63 -36.77
C PRO A 132 1.11 -25.37 -37.62
N GLY A 133 2.09 -24.95 -38.42
CA GLY A 133 1.96 -23.86 -39.38
C GLY A 133 2.54 -22.50 -38.96
N ILE A 134 3.09 -22.35 -37.76
CA ILE A 134 3.82 -21.11 -37.38
C ILE A 134 5.12 -21.48 -36.67
N HIS A 135 6.25 -21.36 -37.39
CA HIS A 135 7.57 -21.43 -36.80
C HIS A 135 7.98 -20.04 -36.29
N ILE A 136 7.65 -19.73 -35.04
CA ILE A 136 8.17 -18.51 -34.38
C ILE A 136 9.57 -18.83 -33.85
N ASN A 137 10.58 -18.48 -34.63
CA ASN A 137 11.96 -18.47 -34.13
C ASN A 137 12.15 -17.16 -33.38
N ILE A 138 12.00 -17.18 -32.05
CA ILE A 138 12.29 -16.04 -31.20
C ILE A 138 13.82 -16.00 -31.06
N PRO A 139 14.55 -15.07 -31.72
CA PRO A 139 15.97 -14.90 -31.44
C PRO A 139 16.11 -14.59 -29.94
N PRO A 140 17.18 -15.05 -29.27
CA PRO A 140 17.40 -14.72 -27.88
C PRO A 140 17.30 -13.20 -27.76
N ILE A 141 16.35 -12.74 -26.95
CA ILE A 141 16.24 -11.34 -26.61
C ILE A 141 17.55 -11.03 -25.90
N THR A 142 18.46 -10.32 -26.57
CA THR A 142 19.55 -9.63 -25.91
C THR A 142 18.89 -8.53 -25.09
N ILE A 143 18.49 -8.90 -23.88
CA ILE A 143 18.19 -7.96 -22.82
C ILE A 143 19.48 -7.13 -22.73
N PRO A 144 19.45 -5.80 -22.94
CA PRO A 144 20.63 -4.98 -22.68
C PRO A 144 21.03 -5.31 -21.25
N ASN A 145 22.24 -5.86 -21.06
CA ASN A 145 22.71 -6.39 -19.78
C ASN A 145 22.22 -5.51 -18.63
N SER A 146 21.15 -5.96 -17.95
CA SER A 146 20.81 -5.47 -16.63
C SER A 146 21.76 -6.19 -15.68
N SER A 147 23.05 -5.90 -15.83
CA SER A 147 24.13 -6.43 -14.99
C SER A 147 24.12 -5.83 -13.58
N ASN A 148 22.94 -5.51 -13.04
CA ASN A 148 22.76 -4.92 -11.71
C ASN A 148 21.55 -5.50 -10.97
N TYR A 149 21.15 -6.75 -11.27
CA TYR A 149 20.73 -7.59 -10.14
C TYR A 149 21.99 -7.85 -9.35
N ASP A 150 22.21 -7.05 -8.29
CA ASP A 150 23.29 -7.24 -7.35
C ASP A 150 23.01 -8.59 -6.67
N LEU A 151 23.49 -9.68 -7.28
CA LEU A 151 23.39 -11.07 -6.81
C LEU A 151 24.24 -11.30 -5.56
N ARG A 152 24.65 -10.22 -4.87
CA ARG A 152 25.35 -10.31 -3.60
C ARG A 152 24.43 -11.04 -2.63
N PRO A 153 24.92 -12.12 -1.98
CA PRO A 153 24.19 -12.75 -0.90
C PRO A 153 23.85 -11.68 0.14
N HIS A 154 22.68 -11.78 0.74
CA HIS A 154 22.28 -10.87 1.80
C HIS A 154 23.31 -10.95 2.93
N GLU A 155 23.95 -9.82 3.26
CA GLU A 155 25.01 -9.77 4.27
C GLU A 155 24.45 -9.35 5.62
N ASN A 156 24.62 -10.19 6.64
CA ASN A 156 24.28 -9.85 8.01
C ASN A 156 25.53 -9.43 8.78
N PHE A 157 25.59 -8.16 9.20
CA PHE A 157 26.66 -7.64 10.04
C PHE A 157 26.28 -7.79 11.51
N LEU A 158 26.96 -8.72 12.18
CA LEU A 158 26.78 -8.98 13.61
C LEU A 158 27.53 -7.94 14.46
N PRO A 159 27.08 -7.70 15.70
CA PRO A 159 27.76 -6.77 16.58
C PRO A 159 29.10 -7.33 17.05
N ASP A 160 30.14 -6.51 16.91
CA ASP A 160 31.53 -6.77 17.33
C ASP A 160 32.12 -5.60 18.14
N LYS A 161 31.40 -4.47 18.24
CA LYS A 161 31.65 -3.38 19.18
C LYS A 161 30.56 -3.33 20.25
N SER A 162 30.95 -2.89 21.44
CA SER A 162 30.03 -2.65 22.54
C SER A 162 30.51 -1.45 23.36
N ILE A 163 29.58 -0.56 23.70
CA ILE A 163 29.83 0.63 24.51
C ILE A 163 28.77 0.74 25.62
N SER A 164 29.14 1.39 26.73
CA SER A 164 28.19 1.77 27.78
C SER A 164 27.33 2.94 27.29
N VAL A 165 26.01 2.86 27.50
CA VAL A 165 25.06 3.94 27.22
C VAL A 165 24.51 4.58 28.49
N LYS A 166 25.19 4.44 29.63
CA LYS A 166 24.75 5.09 30.90
C LYS A 166 24.53 6.58 30.74
N ASP A 167 25.53 7.27 30.19
CA ASP A 167 25.56 8.73 30.09
C ASP A 167 24.93 9.28 28.79
N ILE A 168 24.58 8.41 27.85
CA ILE A 168 23.92 8.76 26.58
C ILE A 168 22.43 8.99 26.83
N ASP A 169 21.84 10.09 26.39
CA ASP A 169 20.40 10.36 26.48
C ASP A 169 19.64 9.93 25.21
N SER A 170 20.32 10.00 24.06
CA SER A 170 19.71 9.80 22.74
C SER A 170 20.61 8.98 21.82
N ILE A 171 20.01 8.07 21.07
CA ILE A 171 20.67 7.23 20.07
C ILE A 171 19.97 7.46 18.73
N SER A 172 20.72 7.88 17.73
CA SER A 172 20.26 8.07 16.36
C SER A 172 20.95 7.06 15.45
N ILE A 173 20.19 6.27 14.71
CA ILE A 173 20.69 5.24 13.80
C ILE A 173 20.22 5.60 12.39
N LYS A 174 21.15 5.94 11.51
CA LYS A 174 20.85 6.36 10.14
C LYS A 174 21.67 5.56 9.14
N VAL A 175 21.00 4.64 8.44
CA VAL A 175 21.63 3.73 7.47
C VAL A 175 20.73 3.55 6.26
N SER A 176 21.27 3.30 5.07
CA SER A 176 20.44 2.98 3.89
C SER A 176 20.06 1.50 3.82
N SER A 177 20.63 0.67 4.69
CA SER A 177 20.41 -0.77 4.76
C SER A 177 19.28 -1.16 5.73
N GLU A 178 19.12 -2.46 5.98
CA GLU A 178 18.17 -2.99 6.95
C GLU A 178 18.77 -3.02 8.37
N ILE A 179 17.92 -2.95 9.40
CA ILE A 179 18.29 -3.03 10.81
C ILE A 179 17.52 -4.17 11.47
N GLU A 180 18.22 -5.02 12.22
CA GLU A 180 17.60 -5.85 13.25
C GLU A 180 18.02 -5.31 14.62
N LEU A 181 17.07 -4.72 15.34
CA LEU A 181 17.27 -4.15 16.67
C LEU A 181 16.73 -5.12 17.73
N GLU A 182 17.62 -5.65 18.55
CA GLU A 182 17.28 -6.49 19.70
C GLU A 182 17.32 -5.65 20.98
N LEU A 183 16.17 -5.53 21.65
CA LEU A 183 16.07 -4.93 22.98
C LEU A 183 16.49 -5.96 24.02
N VAL A 184 17.55 -5.65 24.77
CA VAL A 184 18.14 -6.54 25.78
C VAL A 184 18.19 -5.88 27.14
N GLU A 185 18.37 -6.69 28.18
CA GLU A 185 18.67 -6.17 29.52
C GLU A 185 20.08 -5.60 29.57
N GLY A 186 20.30 -4.63 30.47
CA GLY A 186 21.61 -3.99 30.67
C GLY A 186 21.69 -2.57 30.11
N ASP A 187 22.90 -2.03 30.10
CA ASP A 187 23.22 -0.62 29.84
C ASP A 187 24.22 -0.47 28.70
N THR A 188 24.30 -1.47 27.82
CA THR A 188 25.24 -1.50 26.71
C THR A 188 24.53 -1.38 25.36
N LEU A 189 25.14 -0.67 24.43
CA LEU A 189 24.79 -0.73 23.02
C LEU A 189 25.86 -1.55 22.31
N SER A 190 25.44 -2.63 21.66
CA SER A 190 26.33 -3.45 20.83
C SER A 190 25.94 -3.33 19.37
N TYR A 191 26.91 -3.03 18.51
CA TYR A 191 26.66 -2.73 17.11
C TYR A 191 27.85 -3.17 16.23
N PRO A 192 27.68 -3.31 14.91
CA PRO A 192 28.77 -3.71 14.02
C PRO A 192 29.76 -2.57 13.80
N SER A 193 31.06 -2.87 13.83
CA SER A 193 32.19 -1.94 13.72
C SER A 193 32.25 -1.15 12.42
N ARG A 194 31.50 -1.62 11.42
CA ARG A 194 31.25 -0.95 10.14
C ARG A 194 30.41 0.32 10.27
N LEU A 195 29.57 0.42 11.30
CA LEU A 195 28.89 1.65 11.63
C LEU A 195 29.90 2.60 12.27
N ILE A 196 29.86 3.84 11.81
CA ILE A 196 30.65 4.93 12.36
C ILE A 196 29.87 5.49 13.54
N GLU A 197 30.53 5.43 14.69
CA GLU A 197 30.09 6.11 15.89
C GLU A 197 30.56 7.56 15.84
N THR A 198 29.62 8.49 15.90
CA THR A 198 29.90 9.93 16.10
C THR A 198 28.98 10.50 17.17
N GLY A 199 29.25 11.73 17.61
CA GLY A 199 28.43 12.42 18.61
C GLY A 199 29.22 12.89 19.82
N ASP A 200 28.49 13.27 20.85
CA ASP A 200 29.04 13.73 22.13
C ASP A 200 28.62 12.78 23.27
N ASN A 201 28.91 13.16 24.51
CA ASN A 201 28.60 12.33 25.67
C ASN A 201 27.10 12.14 25.93
N LYS A 202 26.19 12.81 25.20
CA LYS A 202 24.73 12.73 25.40
C LYS A 202 23.99 12.20 24.18
N VAL A 203 24.49 12.48 22.98
CA VAL A 203 23.86 12.05 21.74
C VAL A 203 24.83 11.19 20.96
N LEU A 204 24.43 9.95 20.74
CA LEU A 204 25.17 8.98 19.95
C LEU A 204 24.55 8.87 18.56
N HIS A 205 25.37 8.95 17.53
CA HIS A 205 24.97 8.71 16.14
C HIS A 205 25.69 7.47 15.62
N LEU A 206 24.92 6.55 15.04
CA LEU A 206 25.41 5.40 14.30
C LEU A 206 25.05 5.58 12.82
N GLU A 207 26.06 5.75 11.99
CA GLU A 207 25.90 5.99 10.55
C GLU A 207 26.70 4.99 9.72
N GLU A 208 26.26 4.75 8.49
CA GLU A 208 27.06 3.98 7.53
C GLU A 208 28.13 4.87 6.86
N PHE A 209 29.34 4.35 6.70
CA PHE A 209 30.35 5.03 5.87
C PHE A 209 29.95 5.08 4.40
N SER A 210 29.33 3.99 3.92
CA SER A 210 28.89 3.84 2.54
C SER A 210 27.71 2.88 2.47
N PRO A 211 26.66 3.21 1.70
CA PRO A 211 25.52 2.32 1.45
C PRO A 211 25.94 0.92 1.01
N ILE A 212 25.54 -0.10 1.77
CA ILE A 212 25.69 -1.49 1.37
C ILE A 212 24.31 -2.04 1.01
N LYS A 213 24.12 -2.32 -0.28
CA LYS A 213 22.89 -2.95 -0.76
C LYS A 213 22.72 -4.33 -0.15
N ASN A 214 21.46 -4.69 0.12
CA ASN A 214 21.07 -6.03 0.57
C ASN A 214 21.85 -6.49 1.82
N SER A 215 21.86 -5.66 2.85
CA SER A 215 22.53 -5.99 4.11
C SER A 215 21.67 -5.61 5.31
N THR A 216 21.91 -6.30 6.42
CA THR A 216 21.29 -6.05 7.72
C THR A 216 22.35 -5.77 8.77
N TYR A 217 22.21 -4.66 9.50
CA TYR A 217 22.98 -4.39 10.70
C TYR A 217 22.22 -4.90 11.93
N VAL A 218 22.83 -5.84 12.65
CA VAL A 218 22.27 -6.35 13.90
C VAL A 218 22.79 -5.51 15.06
N ILE A 219 21.88 -4.84 15.76
CA ILE A 219 22.17 -3.93 16.87
C ILE A 219 21.45 -4.45 18.11
N LYS A 220 22.14 -4.46 19.25
CA LYS A 220 21.55 -4.81 20.55
C LYS A 220 21.56 -3.60 21.45
N LEU A 221 20.40 -3.17 21.93
CA LEU A 221 20.24 -2.02 22.80
C LEU A 221 19.83 -2.45 24.20
N GLY A 222 20.68 -2.17 25.18
CA GLY A 222 20.37 -2.30 26.60
C GLY A 222 19.28 -1.31 27.04
N THR A 223 18.27 -1.81 27.74
CA THR A 223 17.04 -1.05 28.10
C THR A 223 16.91 -0.77 29.60
N SER A 224 17.99 -0.92 30.39
CA SER A 224 17.99 -0.61 31.82
C SER A 224 17.77 0.88 32.12
N LEU A 225 18.12 1.76 31.18
CA LEU A 225 17.87 3.19 31.22
C LEU A 225 17.14 3.59 29.94
N ALA A 226 15.98 4.23 30.09
CA ALA A 226 15.17 4.65 28.95
C ALA A 226 15.90 5.75 28.14
N LYS A 227 16.05 5.53 26.83
CA LYS A 227 16.75 6.43 25.90
C LYS A 227 15.81 6.96 24.83
N ASN A 228 16.11 8.11 24.25
CA ASN A 228 15.47 8.52 23.00
C ASN A 228 16.09 7.70 21.86
N LEU A 229 15.26 7.14 21.00
CA LEU A 229 15.69 6.32 19.87
C LEU A 229 15.13 6.89 18.57
N ASP A 230 16.01 7.28 17.66
CA ASP A 230 15.67 7.76 16.32
C ASP A 230 16.27 6.83 15.27
N ILE A 231 15.45 6.30 14.37
CA ILE A 231 15.85 5.32 13.35
C ILE A 231 15.39 5.79 11.98
N ASP A 232 16.34 5.99 11.07
CA ASP A 232 16.09 6.29 9.66
C ASP A 232 16.77 5.23 8.80
N CYS A 233 15.98 4.35 8.18
CA CYS A 233 16.51 3.21 7.44
C CYS A 233 15.61 2.67 6.33
N THR A 234 16.10 1.71 5.54
CA THR A 234 15.23 1.03 4.56
C THR A 234 14.20 0.15 5.26
N SER A 235 14.64 -0.70 6.19
CA SER A 235 13.75 -1.57 6.95
C SER A 235 14.28 -1.76 8.36
N VAL A 236 13.40 -1.77 9.36
CA VAL A 236 13.74 -2.09 10.75
C VAL A 236 12.86 -3.20 11.29
N LYS A 237 13.50 -4.18 11.92
CA LYS A 237 12.85 -5.21 12.72
C LYS A 237 13.27 -5.06 14.17
N ILE A 238 12.31 -4.80 15.05
CA ILE A 238 12.54 -4.68 16.50
C ILE A 238 12.04 -5.97 17.18
N ILE A 239 12.89 -6.57 17.99
CA ILE A 239 12.58 -7.78 18.77
C ILE A 239 12.96 -7.59 20.24
N GLY A 240 12.36 -8.39 21.12
CA GLY A 240 12.66 -8.39 22.55
C GLY A 240 11.67 -7.58 23.37
N SER A 241 12.11 -7.08 24.52
CA SER A 241 11.25 -6.26 25.40
C SER A 241 12.10 -5.26 26.16
N GLY A 242 11.53 -4.09 26.45
CA GLY A 242 12.24 -3.11 27.26
C GLY A 242 11.59 -1.75 27.34
N ASN A 243 12.20 -0.90 28.16
CA ASN A 243 11.79 0.48 28.38
C ASN A 243 12.58 1.41 27.48
N ILE A 244 11.89 2.28 26.76
CA ILE A 244 12.48 3.33 25.92
C ILE A 244 11.81 4.65 26.29
N LYS A 245 12.49 5.78 26.12
CA LYS A 245 11.92 7.07 26.51
C LYS A 245 10.99 7.60 25.44
N ASP A 246 11.51 7.71 24.22
CA ASP A 246 10.82 8.14 23.01
C ASP A 246 11.34 7.31 21.83
N ILE A 247 10.45 6.96 20.90
CA ILE A 247 10.80 6.23 19.68
C ILE A 247 10.35 7.04 18.46
N HIS A 248 11.27 7.26 17.54
CA HIS A 248 11.03 7.80 16.22
C HIS A 248 11.57 6.81 15.18
N ILE A 249 10.70 6.34 14.28
CA ILE A 249 11.08 5.47 13.17
C ILE A 249 10.59 6.07 11.86
N ASN A 250 11.51 6.22 10.91
CA ASN A 250 11.22 6.52 9.51
C ASN A 250 11.83 5.42 8.64
N SER A 251 10.99 4.68 7.90
CA SER A 251 11.50 3.60 7.05
C SER A 251 10.56 3.23 5.90
N VAL A 252 10.97 2.31 5.04
CA VAL A 252 10.07 1.67 4.06
C VAL A 252 9.33 0.51 4.69
N GLY A 253 9.99 -0.28 5.54
CA GLY A 253 9.40 -1.41 6.26
C GLY A 253 9.71 -1.34 7.76
N THR A 254 8.70 -1.53 8.60
CA THR A 254 8.87 -1.65 10.05
C THR A 254 8.14 -2.88 10.55
N THR A 255 8.86 -3.77 11.23
CA THR A 255 8.29 -4.90 11.95
C THR A 255 8.61 -4.76 13.43
N ILE A 256 7.61 -4.78 14.30
CA ILE A 256 7.80 -4.80 15.75
C ILE A 256 7.22 -6.09 16.30
N ASN A 257 8.12 -6.99 16.69
CA ASN A 257 7.82 -8.24 17.40
C ASN A 257 8.35 -8.12 18.83
N ALA A 258 7.87 -7.11 19.55
CA ALA A 258 8.42 -6.71 20.83
C ALA A 258 7.34 -6.16 21.77
N ASP A 259 7.64 -6.24 23.06
CA ASP A 259 6.86 -5.58 24.12
C ASP A 259 7.64 -4.35 24.61
N ILE A 260 7.15 -3.17 24.23
CA ILE A 260 7.85 -1.90 24.44
C ILE A 260 7.01 -1.00 25.35
N VAL A 261 7.64 -0.51 26.41
CA VAL A 261 7.08 0.53 27.27
C VAL A 261 7.84 1.82 26.99
N SER A 262 7.17 2.75 26.31
CA SER A 262 7.66 4.11 26.11
C SER A 262 7.29 4.99 27.31
N GLU A 263 8.23 5.78 27.83
CA GLU A 263 7.91 6.77 28.87
C GLU A 263 7.02 7.91 28.33
N ASN A 264 7.15 8.19 27.04
CA ASN A 264 6.50 9.29 26.35
C ASN A 264 5.88 8.83 25.03
N ASN A 265 6.56 9.04 23.91
CA ASN A 265 5.95 8.97 22.59
C ASN A 265 6.53 7.83 21.75
N ILE A 266 5.70 7.32 20.85
CA ILE A 266 6.12 6.47 19.73
C ILE A 266 5.57 7.11 18.45
N TYR A 267 6.47 7.49 17.54
CA TYR A 267 6.15 7.98 16.21
C TYR A 267 6.75 7.05 15.17
N ILE A 268 5.93 6.54 14.27
CA ILE A 268 6.36 5.64 13.19
C ILE A 268 5.76 6.15 11.87
N ASN A 269 6.65 6.43 10.93
CA ASN A 269 6.31 6.74 9.55
C ASN A 269 6.90 5.67 8.64
N THR A 270 6.05 4.89 7.97
CA THR A 270 6.51 3.77 7.14
C THR A 270 5.59 3.49 5.97
N VAL A 271 6.05 2.73 4.99
CA VAL A 271 5.14 2.13 4.00
C VAL A 271 4.58 0.85 4.62
N GLY A 272 5.37 -0.21 4.76
CA GLY A 272 4.94 -1.45 5.42
C GLY A 272 5.06 -1.36 6.95
N PHE A 273 4.00 -1.70 7.68
CA PHE A 273 4.04 -1.82 9.14
C PHE A 273 3.39 -3.11 9.63
N ASP A 274 4.17 -3.91 10.35
CA ASP A 274 3.70 -5.12 11.02
C ASP A 274 3.97 -5.01 12.52
N LEU A 275 2.91 -5.09 13.33
CA LEU A 275 3.02 -5.21 14.79
C LEU A 275 2.55 -6.60 15.20
N ASN A 276 3.35 -7.27 16.02
CA ASN A 276 2.99 -8.47 16.77
C ASN A 276 3.62 -8.41 18.16
N GLY A 277 3.02 -7.62 19.06
CA GLY A 277 3.52 -7.39 20.41
C GLY A 277 2.68 -6.38 21.18
N LYS A 278 3.24 -5.82 22.25
CA LYS A 278 2.58 -4.81 23.09
C LYS A 278 3.32 -3.49 23.02
N LEU A 279 2.60 -2.40 22.77
CA LEU A 279 3.14 -1.05 22.83
C LEU A 279 2.40 -0.27 23.92
N LYS A 280 3.16 0.39 24.78
CA LYS A 280 2.64 1.25 25.84
C LYS A 280 3.34 2.60 25.85
N GLY A 281 2.62 3.67 26.21
CA GLY A 281 3.20 5.00 26.42
C GLY A 281 2.15 6.08 26.62
N LYS A 282 2.50 7.35 26.35
CA LYS A 282 1.55 8.48 26.41
C LYS A 282 0.90 8.72 25.05
N ASN A 283 1.71 8.83 23.99
CA ASN A 283 1.20 9.10 22.65
C ASN A 283 1.77 8.10 21.64
N LEU A 284 0.88 7.55 20.82
CA LEU A 284 1.22 6.75 19.65
C LEU A 284 0.76 7.50 18.39
N ASN A 285 1.67 7.72 17.44
CA ASN A 285 1.36 8.25 16.13
C ASN A 285 1.92 7.30 15.05
N LEU A 286 1.02 6.70 14.28
CA LEU A 286 1.34 5.78 13.21
C LEU A 286 0.86 6.37 11.88
N ASN A 287 1.80 6.68 10.99
CA ASN A 287 1.55 7.03 9.60
C ASN A 287 2.06 5.91 8.70
N THR A 288 1.15 5.23 7.99
CA THR A 288 1.51 3.97 7.33
C THR A 288 0.74 3.62 6.05
N THR A 289 1.29 2.77 5.19
CA THR A 289 0.66 2.31 3.93
C THR A 289 0.80 0.80 3.70
N GLY A 290 -0.24 0.05 4.01
CA GLY A 290 -0.21 -1.41 3.95
C GLY A 290 0.31 -1.96 5.27
N SER A 291 -0.62 -2.15 6.22
CA SER A 291 -0.24 -2.51 7.58
C SER A 291 -1.09 -3.61 8.18
N ASN A 292 -0.45 -4.42 9.02
CA ASN A 292 -1.09 -5.44 9.82
C ASN A 292 -0.72 -5.24 11.29
N ILE A 293 -1.67 -4.71 12.06
CA ILE A 293 -1.45 -4.35 13.46
C ILE A 293 -2.13 -5.39 14.33
N LYS A 294 -1.34 -6.28 14.94
CA LYS A 294 -1.83 -7.31 15.85
C LYS A 294 -1.16 -7.17 17.21
N GLY A 295 -1.93 -6.98 18.27
CA GLY A 295 -1.30 -6.80 19.58
C GLY A 295 -2.12 -6.00 20.58
N GLU A 296 -1.41 -5.41 21.53
CA GLU A 296 -1.97 -4.57 22.59
C GLU A 296 -1.39 -3.16 22.49
N LEU A 297 -2.26 -2.15 22.55
CA LEU A 297 -1.88 -0.74 22.56
C LEU A 297 -2.42 -0.10 23.86
N ASP A 298 -1.54 0.46 24.69
CA ASP A 298 -1.92 1.14 25.94
C ASP A 298 -1.35 2.56 25.94
N PHE A 299 -2.16 3.52 25.51
CA PHE A 299 -1.74 4.92 25.32
C PHE A 299 -2.85 5.90 25.67
N ASP A 300 -2.51 7.03 26.29
CA ASP A 300 -3.49 8.12 26.47
C ASP A 300 -4.06 8.58 25.12
N LYS A 301 -3.19 8.73 24.11
CA LYS A 301 -3.57 9.15 22.77
C LYS A 301 -3.00 8.22 21.69
N ILE A 302 -3.86 7.79 20.78
CA ILE A 302 -3.48 7.00 19.59
C ILE A 302 -3.98 7.74 18.34
N ILE A 303 -3.07 7.99 17.40
CA ILE A 303 -3.37 8.45 16.05
C ILE A 303 -2.89 7.39 15.07
N LEU A 304 -3.80 6.92 14.22
CA LEU A 304 -3.51 5.99 13.12
C LEU A 304 -3.97 6.61 11.81
N ASP A 305 -3.02 7.14 11.05
CA ASP A 305 -3.21 7.64 9.68
C ASP A 305 -2.73 6.56 8.70
N ALA A 306 -3.62 5.94 7.94
CA ALA A 306 -3.27 4.75 7.15
C ALA A 306 -3.90 4.63 5.75
N THR A 307 -3.10 4.17 4.79
CA THR A 307 -3.62 3.67 3.50
C THR A 307 -3.59 2.15 3.49
N GLY A 308 -4.74 1.53 3.78
CA GLY A 308 -4.87 0.07 3.83
C GLY A 308 -4.28 -0.51 5.11
N VAL A 309 -5.15 -0.74 6.10
CA VAL A 309 -4.76 -1.29 7.40
C VAL A 309 -5.70 -2.42 7.82
N ASN A 310 -5.09 -3.51 8.30
CA ASN A 310 -5.77 -4.58 9.01
C ASN A 310 -5.41 -4.49 10.49
N ILE A 311 -6.40 -4.44 11.37
CA ILE A 311 -6.18 -4.39 12.82
C ILE A 311 -6.79 -5.61 13.52
N ASN A 312 -6.05 -6.18 14.45
CA ASN A 312 -6.54 -7.11 15.45
C ASN A 312 -5.91 -6.71 16.78
N ILE A 313 -6.45 -5.64 17.35
CA ILE A 313 -5.84 -4.95 18.49
C ILE A 313 -6.73 -5.00 19.71
N LYS A 314 -6.08 -5.10 20.86
CA LYS A 314 -6.67 -4.75 22.16
C LYS A 314 -6.12 -3.40 22.54
N SER A 315 -6.97 -2.46 22.93
CA SER A 315 -6.52 -1.09 23.17
C SER A 315 -7.12 -0.49 24.42
N LYS A 316 -6.28 0.18 25.21
CA LYS A 316 -6.67 1.09 26.29
C LYS A 316 -6.29 2.51 25.89
N PHE A 317 -7.24 3.44 25.97
CA PHE A 317 -7.02 4.81 25.52
C PHE A 317 -7.95 5.86 26.11
N ASN A 318 -7.50 7.12 26.16
CA ASN A 318 -8.37 8.27 26.40
C ASN A 318 -8.85 8.88 25.08
N ASN A 319 -7.99 8.91 24.06
CA ASN A 319 -8.33 9.38 22.72
C ASN A 319 -7.72 8.45 21.67
N PHE A 320 -8.56 7.88 20.81
CA PHE A 320 -8.11 7.09 19.68
C PHE A 320 -8.73 7.67 18.41
N ASN A 321 -7.89 8.11 17.48
CA ASN A 321 -8.29 8.56 16.16
C ASN A 321 -7.73 7.63 15.09
N ILE A 322 -8.60 7.12 14.22
CA ILE A 322 -8.23 6.38 13.02
C ILE A 322 -8.72 7.15 11.80
N ASN A 323 -7.79 7.55 10.94
CA ASN A 323 -8.07 8.08 9.61
C ASN A 323 -7.49 7.11 8.57
N ALA A 324 -8.33 6.46 7.78
CA ALA A 324 -7.86 5.44 6.86
C ALA A 324 -8.62 5.37 5.52
N THR A 325 -7.91 5.11 4.43
CA THR A 325 -8.59 4.84 3.14
C THR A 325 -9.32 3.49 3.16
N SER A 326 -8.74 2.48 3.83
CA SER A 326 -9.33 1.15 4.01
C SER A 326 -8.92 0.60 5.37
N LEU A 327 -9.91 0.21 6.17
CA LEU A 327 -9.73 -0.31 7.54
C LEU A 327 -10.53 -1.60 7.71
N ASN A 328 -9.87 -2.69 8.07
CA ASN A 328 -10.53 -3.96 8.37
C ASN A 328 -10.06 -4.53 9.71
N GLY A 329 -10.96 -5.20 10.43
CA GLY A 329 -10.60 -6.09 11.52
C GLY A 329 -11.32 -5.79 12.82
N THR A 330 -10.63 -5.97 13.95
CA THR A 330 -11.23 -5.93 15.30
C THR A 330 -10.43 -5.04 16.26
N LEU A 331 -11.17 -4.24 17.03
CA LEU A 331 -10.71 -3.51 18.20
C LEU A 331 -11.45 -4.05 19.43
N GLU A 332 -10.70 -4.59 20.40
CA GLU A 332 -11.20 -4.89 21.74
C GLU A 332 -10.79 -3.76 22.69
N ILE A 333 -11.76 -3.09 23.29
CA ILE A 333 -11.53 -1.99 24.23
C ILE A 333 -11.20 -2.58 25.60
N LEU A 334 -10.08 -2.14 26.17
CA LEU A 334 -9.56 -2.58 27.48
C LEU A 334 -9.82 -1.57 28.60
N ASN A 335 -10.36 -0.38 28.28
CA ASN A 335 -10.79 0.59 29.30
C ASN A 335 -11.74 -0.07 30.31
N THR A 336 -11.59 0.30 31.57
CA THR A 336 -12.44 -0.14 32.67
C THR A 336 -13.73 0.70 32.76
N PRO A 337 -14.76 0.28 33.52
CA PRO A 337 -16.03 1.02 33.63
C PRO A 337 -15.89 2.46 34.15
N ASP A 338 -14.84 2.75 34.91
CA ASP A 338 -14.49 4.06 35.45
C ASP A 338 -13.62 4.90 34.51
N GLU A 339 -13.17 4.34 33.38
CA GLU A 339 -12.33 5.02 32.41
C GLU A 339 -13.13 5.45 31.18
N THR A 340 -13.20 6.76 30.95
CA THR A 340 -13.83 7.36 29.77
C THR A 340 -12.84 7.48 28.61
N GLY A 341 -13.36 7.48 27.38
CA GLY A 341 -12.53 7.77 26.22
C GLY A 341 -13.33 8.23 25.00
N GLU A 342 -12.63 8.80 24.04
CA GLU A 342 -13.19 9.17 22.75
C GLU A 342 -12.55 8.33 21.65
N PHE A 343 -13.38 7.74 20.79
CA PHE A 343 -12.94 6.96 19.64
C PHE A 343 -13.50 7.56 18.34
N TYR A 344 -12.63 8.15 17.54
CA TYR A 344 -12.95 8.76 16.26
C TYR A 344 -12.49 7.85 15.12
N ILE A 345 -13.41 7.63 14.18
CA ILE A 345 -13.16 6.80 12.99
C ILE A 345 -13.56 7.61 11.77
N ASP A 346 -12.60 7.84 10.89
CA ASP A 346 -12.83 8.35 9.54
C ASP A 346 -12.21 7.38 8.54
N ALA A 347 -13.03 6.54 7.93
CA ALA A 347 -12.54 5.58 6.93
C ALA A 347 -13.42 5.52 5.68
N THR A 348 -12.78 5.50 4.51
CA THR A 348 -13.48 5.48 3.21
C THR A 348 -14.08 4.11 2.88
N GLY A 349 -13.57 3.02 3.46
CA GLY A 349 -14.11 1.68 3.26
C GLY A 349 -13.56 0.62 4.23
N GLY A 350 -14.20 -0.55 4.19
CA GLY A 350 -13.84 -1.72 5.00
C GLY A 350 -14.87 -2.07 6.09
N SER A 351 -14.46 -2.84 7.08
CA SER A 351 -15.30 -3.28 8.20
C SER A 351 -14.52 -3.35 9.51
N LEU A 352 -14.99 -2.63 10.53
CA LEU A 352 -14.43 -2.66 11.88
C LEU A 352 -15.43 -3.26 12.87
N LYS A 353 -14.99 -4.30 13.57
CA LYS A 353 -15.67 -4.85 14.74
C LYS A 353 -15.10 -4.20 16.01
N ILE A 354 -15.96 -3.66 16.85
CA ILE A 354 -15.61 -3.02 18.12
C ILE A 354 -16.24 -3.84 19.24
N ILE A 355 -15.42 -4.28 20.19
CA ILE A 355 -15.85 -5.10 21.33
C ILE A 355 -15.59 -4.31 22.61
N ASN A 356 -16.64 -4.00 23.39
CA ASN A 356 -16.55 -3.29 24.67
C ASN A 356 -17.21 -4.10 25.80
N LYS A 357 -16.54 -5.18 26.22
CA LYS A 357 -17.07 -6.10 27.24
C LYS A 357 -17.19 -5.46 28.62
N SER A 358 -16.29 -4.54 28.97
CA SER A 358 -16.30 -3.83 30.24
C SER A 358 -17.42 -2.81 30.34
N LYS A 359 -18.06 -2.46 29.21
CA LYS A 359 -19.05 -1.38 29.11
C LYS A 359 -18.47 -0.04 29.55
N ALA A 360 -17.18 0.18 29.26
CA ALA A 360 -16.54 1.46 29.51
C ALA A 360 -17.26 2.59 28.75
N PRO A 361 -17.40 3.79 29.35
CA PRO A 361 -18.04 4.94 28.74
C PRO A 361 -17.17 5.54 27.62
N ILE A 362 -17.16 4.88 26.45
CA ILE A 362 -16.43 5.31 25.25
C ILE A 362 -17.39 5.99 24.27
N ASP A 363 -17.12 7.26 23.93
CA ASP A 363 -17.85 7.99 22.90
C ASP A 363 -17.27 7.64 21.51
N ILE A 364 -18.02 6.85 20.73
CA ILE A 364 -17.59 6.35 19.42
C ILE A 364 -18.25 7.16 18.30
N LYS A 365 -17.46 8.00 17.63
CA LYS A 365 -17.86 8.84 16.50
C LYS A 365 -17.32 8.28 15.19
N ASN A 366 -18.18 8.21 14.19
CA ASN A 366 -17.82 7.77 12.84
C ASN A 366 -18.29 8.80 11.82
N SER A 367 -17.34 9.35 11.05
CA SER A 367 -17.62 10.22 9.90
C SER A 367 -17.43 9.51 8.55
N GLY A 368 -16.86 8.30 8.55
CA GLY A 368 -16.54 7.54 7.35
C GLY A 368 -17.68 6.64 6.84
N ILE A 369 -17.42 5.99 5.71
CA ILE A 369 -18.34 5.07 4.99
C ILE A 369 -18.04 3.60 5.34
N ILE A 370 -17.45 3.35 6.51
CA ILE A 370 -17.06 2.02 6.99
C ILE A 370 -18.24 1.27 7.61
N LYS A 371 -18.26 -0.07 7.45
CA LYS A 371 -19.17 -0.94 8.21
C LYS A 371 -18.69 -1.08 9.65
N LEU A 372 -19.51 -0.68 10.61
CA LEU A 372 -19.25 -0.88 12.03
C LEU A 372 -20.11 -2.00 12.63
N ILE A 373 -19.49 -2.88 13.39
CA ILE A 373 -20.15 -3.92 14.19
C ILE A 373 -19.76 -3.66 15.65
N ARG A 374 -20.73 -3.48 16.55
CA ARG A 374 -20.49 -3.19 17.97
C ARG A 374 -21.02 -4.34 18.83
N GLU A 375 -20.20 -4.83 19.76
CA GLU A 375 -20.51 -5.92 20.70
C GLU A 375 -20.19 -5.57 22.16
#